data_AF-A0A1C3XIY7-F1
#
_entry.id   AF-A0A1C3XIY7-F1
#
_cell.length_a   1.000
_cell.length_b   1.000
_cell.length_c   1.000
_cell.angle_alpha   90.00
_cell.angle_beta   90.00
_cell.angle_gamma   90.00
#
_symmetry.space_group_name_H-M   'P 1'
#
loop_
_entity.id
_entity.type
_entity.pdbx_description
1 polymer ?
#
loop_
_entity_poly.entity_id
_entity_poly.type
_entity_poly.pdbx_seq_one_letter_code
_entity_poly.pdbx_strand_id
1 'polypeptide(L)'
;MNDRNFPHSQLNPSQRALMAARLVNQGHSTCVHAASQLGISDDSITRARIVLDKGTPEEIAAVEGGKLSVRTAVNVITCRNTSIAGRKNHAKVSVSAKGRNPDRIAKMRRDNAIWKDLRGALLALTSLPLPSDVARVIKGKDRVGIVKSKLSSAQQWLEEFAECQED
;
A
#
# COMPACT_ATOMS: atom_id res chain seq x y z
N MET A 1 3.89 37.39 -42.60
CA MET A 1 4.16 36.09 -41.95
C MET A 1 5.12 36.38 -40.81
N ASN A 2 4.62 36.47 -39.58
CA ASN A 2 5.44 36.92 -38.44
C ASN A 2 6.02 35.70 -37.73
N ASP A 3 7.34 35.53 -37.86
CA ASP A 3 8.14 34.61 -37.05
C ASP A 3 8.09 35.04 -35.58
N ARG A 4 7.14 34.47 -34.83
CA ARG A 4 7.09 34.59 -33.38
C ARG A 4 8.10 33.61 -32.80
N ASN A 5 9.38 33.99 -32.86
CA ASN A 5 10.42 33.30 -32.13
C ASN A 5 10.24 33.63 -30.63
N PHE A 6 9.54 32.75 -29.91
CA PHE A 6 9.30 32.93 -28.48
C PHE A 6 10.60 32.67 -27.72
N PRO A 7 11.07 33.58 -26.85
CA PRO A 7 12.32 33.41 -26.13
C PRO A 7 12.25 32.17 -25.22
N HIS A 8 12.86 31.07 -25.66
CA HIS A 8 12.83 29.77 -24.97
C HIS A 8 13.59 29.74 -23.64
N SER A 9 14.36 30.79 -23.30
CA SER A 9 15.32 30.78 -22.19
C SER A 9 14.72 31.03 -20.80
N GLN A 10 13.47 31.52 -20.71
CA GLN A 10 12.85 31.88 -19.41
C GLN A 10 11.67 30.99 -19.01
N LEU A 11 11.22 30.07 -19.88
CA LEU A 11 10.02 29.27 -19.66
C LEU A 11 10.36 27.85 -19.21
N ASN A 12 9.87 27.48 -18.01
CA ASN A 12 9.89 26.12 -17.49
C ASN A 12 9.24 25.16 -18.53
N PRO A 13 9.74 23.92 -18.68
CA PRO A 13 9.10 22.88 -19.50
C PRO A 13 7.56 22.80 -19.38
N SER A 14 7.02 23.02 -18.17
CA SER A 14 5.57 23.03 -17.90
C SER A 14 4.84 24.22 -18.54
N GLN A 15 5.45 25.41 -18.52
CA GLN A 15 4.90 26.62 -19.16
C GLN A 15 4.94 26.48 -20.68
N ARG A 16 6.06 25.95 -21.21
CA ARG A 16 6.17 25.66 -22.65
C ARG A 16 5.11 24.65 -23.08
N ALA A 17 4.80 23.64 -22.26
CA ALA A 17 3.78 22.64 -22.57
C ALA A 17 2.37 23.25 -22.59
N LEU A 18 2.07 24.16 -21.65
CA LEU A 18 0.80 24.90 -21.63
C LEU A 18 0.64 25.78 -22.87
N MET A 19 1.69 26.47 -23.28
CA MET A 19 1.67 27.31 -24.45
C MET A 19 1.51 26.48 -25.74
N ALA A 20 2.21 25.34 -25.83
CA ALA A 20 2.05 24.37 -26.92
C ALA A 20 0.59 23.89 -27.01
N ALA A 21 -0.01 23.52 -25.88
CA ALA A 21 -1.39 23.07 -25.82
C ALA A 21 -2.38 24.16 -26.28
N ARG A 22 -2.13 25.44 -25.97
CA ARG A 22 -2.94 26.56 -26.47
C ARG A 22 -2.84 26.71 -27.99
N LEU A 23 -1.63 26.66 -28.55
CA LEU A 23 -1.43 26.76 -30.00
C LEU A 23 -2.14 25.64 -30.75
N VAL A 24 -2.12 24.43 -30.19
CA VAL A 24 -2.85 23.27 -30.74
C VAL A 24 -4.37 23.45 -30.62
N ASN A 25 -4.88 23.86 -29.46
CA ASN A 25 -6.33 24.07 -29.27
C ASN A 25 -6.89 25.22 -30.12
N GLN A 26 -6.07 26.23 -30.46
CA GLN A 26 -6.42 27.32 -31.38
C GLN A 26 -6.32 26.93 -32.86
N GLY A 27 -5.89 25.70 -33.17
CA GLY A 27 -5.74 25.22 -34.55
C GLY A 27 -4.55 25.82 -35.31
N HIS A 28 -3.63 26.51 -34.63
CA HIS A 28 -2.47 27.14 -35.25
C HIS A 28 -1.33 26.17 -35.57
N SER A 29 -1.30 25.00 -34.92
CA SER A 29 -0.23 24.01 -35.08
C SER A 29 -0.72 22.60 -34.75
N THR A 30 -0.13 21.59 -35.36
CA THR A 30 -0.28 20.19 -34.92
C THR A 30 0.59 19.92 -33.68
N CYS A 31 0.25 18.92 -32.87
CA CYS A 31 1.03 18.57 -31.67
C CYS A 31 2.51 18.31 -31.99
N VAL A 32 2.77 17.63 -33.11
CA VAL A 32 4.13 17.32 -33.57
C VAL A 32 4.91 18.61 -33.86
N HIS A 33 4.29 19.54 -34.58
CA HIS A 33 4.94 20.80 -34.92
C HIS A 33 5.19 21.67 -33.67
N ALA A 34 4.24 21.73 -32.74
CA ALA A 34 4.38 22.49 -31.50
C ALA A 34 5.43 21.87 -30.55
N ALA A 35 5.50 20.54 -30.49
CA ALA A 35 6.49 19.78 -29.74
C ALA A 35 7.91 20.10 -30.20
N SER A 36 8.15 20.08 -31.52
CA SER A 36 9.44 20.43 -32.11
C SER A 36 9.80 21.90 -31.89
N GLN A 37 8.85 22.82 -32.08
CA GLN A 37 9.09 24.25 -31.89
C GLN A 37 9.44 24.61 -30.44
N LEU A 38 8.82 23.96 -29.46
CA LEU A 38 8.98 24.31 -28.05
C LEU A 38 9.94 23.36 -27.31
N GLY A 39 10.45 22.32 -27.97
CA GLY A 39 11.39 21.33 -27.44
C GLY A 39 10.81 20.50 -26.31
N ILE A 40 9.62 19.92 -26.51
CA ILE A 40 8.88 19.15 -25.49
C ILE A 40 8.30 17.88 -26.11
N SER A 41 8.05 16.86 -25.29
CA SER A 41 7.32 15.66 -25.70
C SER A 41 5.82 15.92 -25.94
N ASP A 42 5.25 15.18 -26.89
CA ASP A 42 3.81 15.16 -27.18
C ASP A 42 2.94 14.77 -25.97
N ASP A 43 3.44 13.86 -25.12
CA ASP A 43 2.80 13.48 -23.85
C ASP A 43 2.63 14.70 -22.90
N SER A 44 3.60 15.61 -22.88
CA SER A 44 3.48 16.84 -22.06
C SER A 44 2.43 17.80 -22.63
N ILE A 45 2.31 17.89 -23.95
CA ILE A 45 1.28 18.69 -24.63
C ILE A 45 -0.10 18.10 -24.31
N THR A 46 -0.25 16.78 -24.43
CA THR A 46 -1.50 16.08 -24.13
C THR A 46 -1.93 16.30 -22.68
N ARG A 47 -0.99 16.22 -21.72
CA ARG A 47 -1.27 16.53 -20.32
C ARG A 47 -1.64 17.99 -20.10
N ALA A 48 -0.96 18.92 -20.76
CA ALA A 48 -1.28 20.33 -20.67
C ALA A 48 -2.67 20.65 -21.26
N ARG A 49 -3.11 19.94 -22.31
CA ARG A 49 -4.49 20.01 -22.82
C ARG A 49 -5.50 19.58 -21.75
N ILE A 50 -5.24 18.49 -21.03
CA ILE A 50 -6.10 18.06 -19.90
C ILE A 50 -6.21 19.16 -18.84
N VAL A 51 -5.12 19.88 -18.54
CA VAL A 51 -5.14 20.99 -17.57
C VAL A 51 -6.00 22.16 -18.08
N LEU A 52 -5.90 22.50 -19.37
CA LEU A 52 -6.74 23.56 -19.96
C LEU A 52 -8.22 23.17 -20.04
N ASP A 53 -8.52 21.90 -20.33
CA ASP A 53 -9.89 21.43 -20.55
C ASP A 53 -10.63 21.16 -19.23
N LYS A 54 -9.93 20.73 -18.17
CA LYS A 54 -10.53 20.24 -16.92
C LYS A 54 -10.00 20.91 -15.65
N GLY A 55 -9.02 21.80 -15.76
CA GLY A 55 -8.42 22.49 -14.63
C GLY A 55 -9.25 23.69 -14.17
N THR A 56 -9.12 24.02 -12.90
CA THR A 56 -9.62 25.29 -12.34
C THR A 56 -8.71 26.45 -12.76
N PRO A 57 -9.21 27.70 -12.81
CA PRO A 57 -8.40 28.86 -13.16
C PRO A 57 -7.18 29.04 -12.24
N GLU A 58 -7.31 28.67 -10.96
CA GLU A 58 -6.20 28.70 -9.99
C GLU A 58 -5.09 27.70 -10.36
N GLU A 59 -5.44 26.49 -10.79
CA GLU A 59 -4.48 25.47 -11.21
C GLU A 59 -3.75 25.88 -12.49
N ILE A 60 -4.46 26.48 -13.45
CA ILE A 60 -3.86 27.00 -14.67
C ILE A 60 -2.86 28.11 -14.33
N ALA A 61 -3.26 29.08 -13.50
CA ALA A 61 -2.39 30.16 -13.05
C ALA A 61 -1.16 29.67 -12.27
N ALA A 62 -1.31 28.60 -11.47
CA ALA A 62 -0.20 27.99 -10.73
C ALA A 62 0.85 27.34 -11.66
N VAL A 63 0.41 26.70 -12.75
CA VAL A 63 1.32 26.12 -13.75
C VAL A 63 1.95 27.23 -14.60
N GLU A 64 1.19 28.27 -14.97
CA GLU A 64 1.71 29.45 -15.66
C GLU A 64 2.73 30.22 -14.83
N GLY A 65 2.52 30.33 -13.52
CA GLY A 65 3.48 30.92 -12.59
C GLY A 65 4.69 30.03 -12.27
N GLY A 66 4.77 28.83 -12.86
CA GLY A 66 5.87 27.88 -12.63
C GLY A 66 5.89 27.25 -11.23
N LYS A 67 4.86 27.49 -10.41
CA LYS A 67 4.74 26.94 -9.04
C LYS A 67 4.35 25.46 -9.04
N LEU A 68 3.63 25.02 -10.07
CA LEU A 68 3.12 23.66 -10.20
C LEU A 68 3.55 23.05 -11.54
N SER A 69 3.98 21.78 -11.54
CA SER A 69 4.25 21.07 -12.79
C SER A 69 2.94 20.62 -13.46
N VAL A 70 2.93 20.51 -14.80
CA VAL A 70 1.79 19.99 -15.56
C VAL A 70 1.39 18.58 -15.07
N ARG A 71 2.37 17.72 -14.75
CA ARG A 71 2.11 16.38 -14.23
C ARG A 71 1.38 16.42 -12.89
N THR A 72 1.83 17.28 -11.97
CA THR A 72 1.19 17.43 -10.66
C THR A 72 -0.24 17.98 -10.82
N ALA A 73 -0.43 18.97 -11.69
CA ALA A 73 -1.76 19.52 -11.99
C ALA A 73 -2.72 18.44 -12.52
N VAL A 74 -2.28 17.62 -13.49
CA VAL A 74 -3.09 16.52 -14.01
C VAL A 74 -3.42 15.49 -12.94
N ASN A 75 -2.47 15.16 -12.05
CA ASN A 75 -2.75 14.26 -10.93
C ASN A 75 -3.83 14.82 -10.00
N VAL A 76 -3.77 16.12 -9.66
CA VAL A 76 -4.81 16.75 -8.83
C VAL A 76 -6.17 16.72 -9.52
N ILE A 77 -6.23 17.09 -10.81
CA ILE A 77 -7.45 17.07 -11.61
C ILE A 77 -8.04 15.66 -11.71
N THR A 78 -7.20 14.65 -11.96
CA THR A 78 -7.64 13.25 -12.09
C THR A 78 -8.05 12.67 -10.74
N CYS A 79 -7.35 12.97 -9.65
CA CYS A 79 -7.77 12.60 -8.30
C CYS A 79 -9.10 13.25 -7.90
N ARG A 80 -9.32 14.53 -8.24
CA ARG A 80 -10.60 15.22 -8.02
C ARG A 80 -11.73 14.54 -8.78
N ASN A 81 -11.55 14.28 -10.07
CA ASN A 81 -12.58 13.66 -10.92
C ASN A 81 -12.85 12.19 -10.56
N THR A 82 -11.82 11.43 -10.16
CA THR A 82 -11.99 10.03 -9.72
C THR A 82 -12.62 9.91 -8.34
N SER A 83 -12.49 10.92 -7.47
CA SER A 83 -13.20 10.93 -6.19
C SER A 83 -14.72 11.00 -6.36
N ILE A 84 -15.20 11.58 -7.47
CA ILE A 84 -16.62 11.69 -7.84
C ILE A 84 -17.09 10.43 -8.60
N ALA A 85 -16.27 9.88 -9.50
CA ALA A 85 -16.63 8.74 -10.35
C ALA A 85 -16.25 7.35 -9.78
N GLY A 86 -16.00 7.27 -8.47
CA GLY A 86 -15.66 6.03 -7.80
C GLY A 86 -14.16 5.87 -7.61
N ARG A 87 -13.72 6.08 -6.36
CA ARG A 87 -12.62 5.30 -5.80
C ARG A 87 -12.96 3.83 -6.04
N LYS A 88 -12.43 3.25 -7.12
CA LYS A 88 -12.10 1.83 -7.09
C LYS A 88 -11.06 1.73 -6.02
N ASN A 89 -11.55 1.50 -4.81
CA ASN A 89 -10.73 1.19 -3.69
C ASN A 89 -9.72 0.14 -4.20
N HIS A 90 -8.45 0.48 -4.18
CA HIS A 90 -7.43 -0.52 -3.85
C HIS A 90 -7.62 -0.98 -2.38
N ALA A 91 -8.87 -1.07 -1.91
CA ALA A 91 -9.24 -1.86 -0.76
C ALA A 91 -8.67 -3.21 -1.09
N LYS A 92 -7.61 -3.53 -0.34
CA LYS A 92 -7.07 -4.85 -0.07
C LYS A 92 -7.84 -5.85 -0.91
N VAL A 93 -7.32 -6.19 -2.09
CA VAL A 93 -7.93 -7.19 -2.96
C VAL A 93 -8.29 -8.35 -2.05
N SER A 94 -9.58 -8.45 -1.70
CA SER A 94 -10.05 -9.53 -0.85
C SER A 94 -9.74 -10.73 -1.70
N VAL A 95 -8.81 -11.55 -1.26
CA VAL A 95 -8.33 -12.67 -2.04
C VAL A 95 -9.55 -13.53 -2.29
N SER A 96 -10.11 -13.40 -3.50
CA SER A 96 -11.30 -14.12 -3.90
C SER A 96 -11.03 -15.59 -3.61
N ALA A 97 -12.02 -16.32 -3.09
CA ALA A 97 -11.91 -17.77 -2.92
C ALA A 97 -11.53 -18.48 -4.25
N LYS A 98 -11.72 -17.79 -5.39
CA LYS A 98 -11.35 -18.18 -6.76
C LYS A 98 -10.26 -17.26 -7.37
N GLY A 99 -9.40 -16.66 -6.56
CA GLY A 99 -8.43 -15.65 -6.99
C GLY A 99 -7.31 -16.20 -7.88
N ARG A 100 -6.75 -15.33 -8.74
CA ARG A 100 -5.67 -15.58 -9.74
C ARG A 100 -4.34 -16.14 -9.18
N ASN A 101 -4.26 -16.54 -7.92
CA ASN A 101 -3.03 -17.08 -7.33
C ASN A 101 -3.37 -18.15 -6.25
N PRO A 102 -3.54 -19.42 -6.66
CA PRO A 102 -3.89 -20.51 -5.74
C PRO A 102 -2.82 -20.76 -4.68
N ASP A 103 -1.55 -20.56 -5.01
CA ASP A 103 -0.42 -20.80 -4.11
C ASP A 103 -0.41 -19.82 -2.93
N ARG A 104 -0.71 -18.54 -3.20
CA ARG A 104 -0.85 -17.53 -2.15
C ARG A 104 -2.00 -17.86 -1.20
N ILE A 105 -3.12 -18.36 -1.73
CA ILE A 105 -4.28 -18.76 -0.91
C ILE A 105 -3.92 -19.96 -0.03
N ALA A 106 -3.25 -20.97 -0.61
CA ALA A 106 -2.81 -22.16 0.11
C ALA A 106 -1.79 -21.82 1.21
N LYS A 107 -0.85 -20.90 0.97
CA LYS A 107 0.09 -20.41 1.97
C LYS A 107 -0.64 -19.70 3.12
N MET A 108 -1.53 -18.74 2.81
CA MET A 108 -2.29 -18.02 3.84
C MET A 108 -3.16 -18.96 4.69
N ARG A 109 -3.73 -20.02 4.12
CA ARG A 109 -4.51 -21.01 4.87
C ARG A 109 -3.64 -21.80 5.86
N ARG A 110 -2.44 -22.22 5.43
CA ARG A 110 -1.48 -22.88 6.31
C ARG A 110 -1.03 -21.96 7.43
N ASP A 111 -0.64 -20.73 7.11
CA ASP A 111 -0.19 -19.74 8.09
C ASP A 111 -1.29 -19.44 9.11
N ASN A 112 -2.54 -19.26 8.68
CA ASN A 112 -3.67 -19.03 9.58
C ASN A 112 -3.98 -20.21 10.49
N ALA A 113 -3.83 -21.45 10.00
CA ALA A 113 -4.03 -22.64 10.83
C ALA A 113 -2.99 -22.70 11.95
N ILE A 114 -1.71 -22.51 11.61
CA ILE A 114 -0.59 -22.48 12.58
C ILE A 114 -0.83 -21.40 13.64
N TRP A 115 -1.21 -20.18 13.22
CA TRP A 115 -1.48 -19.09 14.15
C TRP A 115 -2.69 -19.36 15.07
N LYS A 116 -3.71 -20.06 14.57
CA LYS A 116 -4.87 -20.44 15.37
C LYS A 116 -4.47 -21.46 16.44
N ASP A 117 -3.70 -22.46 16.07
CA ASP A 117 -3.24 -23.51 16.99
C ASP A 117 -2.27 -22.94 18.03
N LEU A 118 -1.32 -22.09 17.61
CA LEU A 118 -0.41 -21.39 18.51
C LEU A 118 -1.17 -20.50 19.49
N ARG A 119 -2.14 -19.72 19.01
CA ARG A 119 -2.98 -18.90 19.89
C ARG A 119 -3.77 -19.76 20.87
N GLY A 120 -4.29 -20.90 20.42
CA GLY A 120 -4.97 -21.88 21.28
C GLY A 120 -4.05 -22.41 22.38
N ALA A 121 -2.83 -22.80 22.03
CA ALA A 121 -1.82 -23.26 22.97
C ALA A 121 -1.40 -22.17 23.96
N LEU A 122 -1.17 -20.94 23.50
CA LEU A 122 -0.83 -19.80 24.36
C LEU A 122 -1.97 -19.41 25.29
N LEU A 123 -3.22 -19.46 24.81
CA LEU A 123 -4.39 -19.25 25.67
C LEU A 123 -4.54 -20.37 26.69
N ALA A 124 -4.31 -21.63 26.31
CA ALA A 124 -4.32 -22.75 27.24
C ALA A 124 -3.23 -22.59 28.32
N LEU A 125 -2.02 -22.19 27.93
CA LEU A 125 -0.91 -21.95 28.86
C LEU A 125 -1.19 -20.78 29.82
N THR A 126 -1.78 -19.70 29.33
CA THR A 126 -2.07 -18.50 30.13
C THR A 126 -3.38 -18.59 30.93
N SER A 127 -4.25 -19.54 30.60
CA SER A 127 -5.49 -19.83 31.36
C SER A 127 -5.32 -20.96 32.38
N LEU A 128 -4.12 -21.54 32.50
CA LEU A 128 -3.83 -22.46 33.59
C LEU A 128 -3.90 -21.71 34.93
N PRO A 129 -4.61 -22.25 35.94
CA PRO A 129 -4.50 -21.74 37.30
C PRO A 129 -3.04 -21.82 37.75
N LEU A 130 -2.65 -21.00 38.73
CA LEU A 130 -1.33 -21.07 39.34
C LEU A 130 -0.98 -22.55 39.60
N PRO A 131 0.23 -23.03 39.25
CA PRO A 131 0.60 -24.43 39.46
C PRO A 131 0.37 -24.91 40.90
N SER A 132 0.47 -23.99 41.88
CA SER A 132 0.12 -24.22 43.28
C SER A 132 -1.35 -24.59 43.50
N ASP A 133 -2.28 -23.95 42.80
CA ASP A 133 -3.71 -24.17 42.92
C ASP A 133 -4.11 -25.47 42.22
N VAL A 134 -3.51 -25.75 41.06
CA VAL A 134 -3.66 -27.03 40.35
C VAL A 134 -3.16 -28.18 41.20
N ALA A 135 -1.97 -28.06 41.80
CA ALA A 135 -1.41 -29.06 42.71
C ALA A 135 -2.29 -29.28 43.95
N ARG A 136 -2.87 -28.21 44.53
CA ARG A 136 -3.78 -28.29 45.68
C ARG A 136 -5.07 -29.04 45.33
N VAL A 137 -5.70 -28.72 44.20
CA VAL A 137 -6.92 -29.38 43.73
C VAL A 137 -6.68 -30.85 43.41
N ILE A 138 -5.56 -31.14 42.74
CA ILE A 138 -5.19 -32.49 42.35
C ILE A 138 -4.85 -33.34 43.59
N LYS A 139 -4.09 -32.82 44.56
CA LYS A 139 -3.78 -33.53 45.83
C LYS A 139 -5.05 -33.88 46.61
N GLY A 140 -6.08 -33.04 46.58
CA GLY A 140 -7.38 -33.32 47.22
C GLY A 140 -8.22 -34.38 46.50
N LYS A 141 -7.97 -34.62 45.21
CA LYS A 141 -8.72 -35.59 44.37
C LYS A 141 -7.92 -36.85 44.01
N ASP A 142 -6.62 -36.90 44.31
CA ASP A 142 -5.76 -38.03 44.01
C ASP A 142 -5.96 -39.18 44.98
N ARG A 143 -7.05 -39.94 44.76
CA ARG A 143 -7.38 -41.14 45.54
C ARG A 143 -6.58 -42.38 45.11
N VAL A 144 -5.98 -42.35 43.92
CA VAL A 144 -5.37 -43.51 43.25
C VAL A 144 -3.83 -43.41 43.22
N GLY A 145 -3.26 -42.29 43.65
CA GLY A 145 -1.80 -42.09 43.73
C GLY A 145 -1.15 -41.81 42.37
N ILE A 146 -1.93 -41.34 41.39
CA ILE A 146 -1.48 -41.06 40.02
C ILE A 146 -0.46 -39.92 40.00
N VAL A 147 -0.58 -38.98 40.95
CA VAL A 147 0.32 -37.83 41.02
C VAL A 147 1.72 -38.27 41.43
N LYS A 148 1.83 -39.21 42.37
CA LYS A 148 3.12 -39.74 42.82
C LYS A 148 3.84 -40.50 41.71
N SER A 149 3.11 -41.26 40.89
CA SER A 149 3.73 -42.04 39.79
C SER A 149 4.20 -41.18 38.63
N LYS A 150 3.61 -39.98 38.43
CA LYS A 150 4.01 -39.04 37.38
C LYS A 150 4.99 -37.97 37.84
N LEU A 151 5.15 -37.79 39.14
CA LEU A 151 6.05 -36.79 39.73
C LEU A 151 7.51 -37.05 39.37
N SER A 152 7.96 -38.30 39.38
CA SER A 152 9.33 -38.65 39.01
C SER A 152 9.64 -38.34 37.54
N SER A 153 8.74 -38.70 36.63
CA SER A 153 8.89 -38.37 35.20
C SER A 153 8.86 -36.86 34.95
N ALA A 154 8.01 -36.13 35.68
CA ALA A 154 7.95 -34.67 35.56
C ALA A 154 9.21 -33.99 36.12
N GLN A 155 9.77 -34.51 37.22
CA GLN A 155 11.03 -34.03 37.78
C GLN A 155 12.19 -34.24 36.80
N GLN A 156 12.32 -35.45 36.24
CA GLN A 156 13.35 -35.75 35.24
C GLN A 156 13.26 -34.80 34.04
N TRP A 157 12.05 -34.55 33.53
CA TRP A 157 11.87 -33.62 32.41
C TRP A 157 12.27 -32.17 32.75
N LEU A 158 12.04 -31.72 33.99
CA LEU A 158 12.45 -30.39 34.43
C LEU A 158 13.96 -30.27 34.60
N GLU A 159 14.62 -31.33 35.05
CA GLU A 159 16.08 -31.41 35.14
C GLU A 159 16.70 -31.34 33.73
N GLU A 160 16.21 -32.15 32.78
CA GLU A 160 16.62 -32.11 31.37
C GLU A 160 16.38 -30.73 30.73
N PHE A 161 15.27 -30.07 31.05
CA PHE A 161 14.95 -28.74 30.53
C PHE A 161 15.86 -27.64 31.12
N ALA A 162 16.24 -27.75 32.40
CA ALA A 162 17.13 -26.80 33.05
C ALA A 162 18.57 -26.90 32.52
N GLU A 163 19.07 -28.13 32.30
CA GLU A 163 20.39 -28.37 31.70
C GLU A 163 20.47 -27.82 30.26
N CYS A 164 19.36 -27.82 29.53
CA CYS A 164 19.29 -27.32 28.16
C CYS A 164 19.28 -25.78 28.03
N GLN A 165 19.31 -25.03 29.15
CA GLN A 165 19.36 -23.56 29.16
C GLN A 165 20.78 -23.00 29.42
N GLU A 166 21.78 -23.84 29.67
CA GLU A 166 23.16 -23.42 29.97
C GLU A 166 24.13 -23.45 28.75
N ASP A 167 23.65 -23.82 27.55
CA ASP A 167 24.39 -23.77 26.27
C ASP A 167 23.90 -22.62 25.36
#